data_AF-A0A0N4SXV0-F1
#
_entry.id   AF-A0A0N4SXV0-F1
#
_cell.length_a   1.000
_cell.length_b   1.000
_cell.length_c   1.000
_cell.angle_alpha   90.00
_cell.angle_beta   90.00
_cell.angle_gamma   90.00
#
_symmetry.space_group_name_H-M   'P 1'
#
loop_
_entity.id
_entity.type
_entity.pdbx_description
1 polymer ?
#
loop_
_entity_poly.entity_id
_entity_poly.type
_entity_poly.pdbx_seq_one_letter_code
_entity_poly.pdbx_strand_id
1 'polypeptide(L)'
;FFSPCFINCIEILCGYRSCFEWIQFYREVYPDFQPSSIHGRRNLLREELERKDMLERRLRIDIPEFYVGSIVAVTYSDKKLIGLRNRFLGICINRRLEGLKSQFTLRNVIEGIGVEVMYEMYTPTITKIEVIKLEKRLDDDLSYLIDAYPEYSTFDIHMEPTRWELFDYKGIEDVWSEQTPWYKKKFRRTKITNLRKYDLIADYRQIMTDIDEELLIEQEMLDFEIQRQQTGATKRKILRSAEQPYIHDL
;
A
#
# COMPACT_ATOMS: atom_id res chain seq x y z
N PHE A 1 6.69 -3.36 9.34
CA PHE A 1 5.82 -3.60 10.51
C PHE A 1 4.43 -3.14 10.15
N PHE A 2 3.57 -4.05 9.68
CA PHE A 2 2.18 -3.74 9.41
C PHE A 2 1.50 -3.15 10.65
N SER A 3 0.63 -2.17 10.44
CA SER A 3 -0.30 -1.73 11.48
C SER A 3 -1.15 -2.95 11.89
N PRO A 4 -1.28 -3.26 13.19
CA PRO A 4 -2.10 -4.37 13.68
C PRO A 4 -3.61 -4.20 13.40
N CYS A 5 -4.02 -3.13 12.68
CA CYS A 5 -5.37 -2.93 12.17
C CYS A 5 -5.67 -3.73 10.88
N PHE A 6 -4.64 -4.11 10.11
CA PHE A 6 -4.82 -4.63 8.74
C PHE A 6 -5.45 -6.03 8.69
N ILE A 7 -5.12 -6.91 9.65
CA ILE A 7 -5.62 -8.30 9.68
C ILE A 7 -7.00 -8.36 10.35
N ASN A 8 -7.23 -7.58 11.41
CA ASN A 8 -8.50 -7.58 12.12
C ASN A 8 -9.62 -6.86 11.36
N CYS A 9 -9.33 -5.91 10.46
CA CYS A 9 -10.37 -5.25 9.68
C CYS A 9 -11.03 -6.20 8.67
N ILE A 10 -10.29 -7.10 8.02
CA ILE A 10 -10.85 -7.93 6.94
C ILE A 10 -11.80 -9.02 7.49
N GLU A 11 -11.48 -9.62 8.65
CA GLU A 11 -12.41 -10.56 9.32
C GLU A 11 -13.65 -9.86 9.90
N ILE A 12 -13.51 -8.64 10.43
CA ILE A 12 -14.63 -7.89 11.03
C ILE A 12 -15.56 -7.29 9.95
N LEU A 13 -15.05 -6.93 8.77
CA LEU A 13 -15.80 -6.24 7.70
C LEU A 13 -16.68 -7.16 6.85
N CYS A 14 -16.45 -8.48 6.86
CA CYS A 14 -17.27 -9.43 6.09
C CYS A 14 -18.63 -9.76 6.75
N GLY A 15 -18.85 -9.37 8.02
CA GLY A 15 -20.04 -9.77 8.79
C GLY A 15 -21.19 -8.76 8.88
N TYR A 16 -21.00 -7.50 8.52
CA TYR A 16 -22.03 -6.45 8.71
C TYR A 16 -22.52 -5.84 7.38
N ARG A 17 -23.84 -5.81 7.23
CA ARG A 17 -24.60 -5.20 6.11
C ARG A 17 -24.33 -3.69 5.90
N SER A 18 -23.55 -3.02 6.76
CA SER A 18 -23.16 -1.60 6.62
C SER A 18 -21.85 -1.39 5.84
N CYS A 19 -21.29 -2.43 5.23
CA CYS A 19 -19.99 -2.39 4.56
C CYS A 19 -19.99 -1.60 3.23
N PHE A 20 -21.16 -1.27 2.67
CA PHE A 20 -21.29 -0.74 1.30
C PHE A 20 -20.65 0.65 1.08
N GLU A 21 -20.58 1.51 2.11
CA GLU A 21 -19.97 2.84 1.99
C GLU A 21 -18.43 2.80 2.13
N TRP A 22 -17.89 1.89 2.94
CA TRP A 22 -16.44 1.74 3.13
C TRP A 22 -15.75 0.99 1.99
N ILE A 23 -16.49 0.19 1.21
CA ILE A 23 -15.98 -0.57 0.06
C ILE A 23 -15.44 0.34 -1.06
N GLN A 24 -15.93 1.57 -1.20
CA GLN A 24 -15.49 2.49 -2.27
C GLN A 24 -14.03 2.96 -2.08
N PHE A 25 -13.62 3.27 -0.84
CA PHE A 25 -12.25 3.70 -0.55
C PHE A 25 -11.21 2.57 -0.74
N TYR A 26 -11.58 1.32 -0.43
CA TYR A 26 -10.69 0.17 -0.63
C TYR A 26 -10.58 -0.30 -2.09
N ARG A 27 -11.47 0.17 -2.97
CA ARG A 27 -11.51 -0.26 -4.37
C ARG A 27 -10.26 0.14 -5.14
N GLU A 28 -9.75 1.34 -4.91
CA GLU A 28 -8.55 1.83 -5.60
C GLU A 28 -7.27 1.24 -5.01
N VAL A 29 -7.24 1.03 -3.69
CA VAL A 29 -6.06 0.52 -2.99
C VAL A 29 -5.86 -0.98 -3.29
N TYR A 30 -6.95 -1.76 -3.24
CA TYR A 30 -6.97 -3.21 -3.40
C TYR A 30 -7.94 -3.65 -4.52
N PRO A 31 -7.63 -3.33 -5.80
CA PRO A 31 -8.45 -3.74 -6.93
C PRO A 31 -8.53 -5.27 -7.10
N ASP A 32 -7.55 -5.99 -6.57
CA ASP A 32 -7.44 -7.44 -6.63
C ASP A 32 -8.42 -8.19 -5.71
N PHE A 33 -8.91 -7.56 -4.64
CA PHE A 33 -9.92 -8.17 -3.76
C PHE A 33 -11.37 -7.98 -4.25
N GLN A 34 -11.55 -7.20 -5.32
CA GLN A 34 -12.85 -6.96 -5.90
C GLN A 34 -13.44 -8.26 -6.48
N PRO A 35 -14.77 -8.45 -6.37
CA PRO A 35 -15.42 -9.60 -6.98
C PRO A 35 -15.61 -9.38 -8.48
N SER A 36 -15.69 -10.49 -9.24
CA SER A 36 -15.78 -10.44 -10.71
C SER A 36 -16.88 -9.48 -11.16
N SER A 37 -16.50 -8.52 -12.01
CA SER A 37 -17.44 -7.59 -12.66
C SER A 37 -18.57 -8.32 -13.40
N ILE A 38 -18.33 -9.55 -13.83
CA ILE A 38 -19.29 -10.40 -14.53
C ILE A 38 -20.12 -11.21 -13.53
N HIS A 39 -21.30 -10.69 -13.22
CA HIS A 39 -22.25 -11.24 -12.24
C HIS A 39 -22.53 -12.75 -12.43
N GLY A 40 -22.69 -13.23 -13.66
CA GLY A 40 -22.98 -14.64 -13.95
C GLY A 40 -21.82 -15.62 -13.68
N ARG A 41 -20.60 -15.13 -13.42
CA ARG A 41 -19.43 -15.93 -13.07
C ARG A 41 -19.07 -15.87 -11.58
N ARG A 42 -19.88 -15.20 -10.76
CA ARG A 42 -19.65 -15.10 -9.32
C ARG A 42 -20.01 -16.39 -8.62
N ASN A 43 -19.13 -16.83 -7.72
CA ASN A 43 -19.37 -17.95 -6.84
C ASN A 43 -18.76 -17.59 -5.48
N LEU A 44 -19.62 -17.47 -4.46
CA LEU A 44 -19.24 -17.03 -3.13
C LEU A 44 -18.15 -17.92 -2.51
N LEU A 45 -18.30 -19.25 -2.63
CA LEU A 45 -17.34 -20.20 -2.08
C LEU A 45 -15.97 -20.09 -2.77
N ARG A 46 -15.96 -19.90 -4.10
CA ARG A 46 -14.71 -19.70 -4.84
C ARG A 46 -13.99 -18.44 -4.37
N GLU A 47 -14.71 -17.31 -4.29
CA GLU A 47 -14.13 -16.04 -3.87
C GLU A 47 -13.65 -16.06 -2.43
N GLU A 48 -14.35 -16.76 -1.53
CA GLU A 48 -13.92 -16.93 -0.14
C GLU A 48 -12.60 -17.72 -0.06
N LEU A 49 -12.47 -18.83 -0.79
CA LEU A 49 -11.24 -19.61 -0.86
C LEU A 49 -10.09 -18.80 -1.48
N GLU A 50 -10.35 -18.09 -2.59
CA GLU A 50 -9.36 -17.22 -3.23
C GLU A 50 -8.88 -16.12 -2.27
N ARG A 51 -9.78 -15.51 -1.49
CA ARG A 51 -9.41 -14.49 -0.50
C ARG A 51 -8.56 -15.07 0.63
N LYS A 52 -8.88 -16.26 1.13
CA LYS A 52 -8.06 -16.96 2.15
C LYS A 52 -6.63 -17.17 1.63
N ASP A 53 -6.48 -17.70 0.42
CA ASP A 53 -5.17 -17.94 -0.19
C ASP A 53 -4.39 -16.63 -0.43
N MET A 54 -5.05 -15.57 -0.89
CA MET A 54 -4.44 -14.24 -1.08
C MET A 54 -3.91 -13.66 0.23
N LEU A 55 -4.68 -13.77 1.32
CA LEU A 55 -4.28 -13.29 2.64
C LEU A 55 -3.09 -14.10 3.18
N GLU A 56 -3.14 -15.43 3.09
CA GLU A 56 -2.00 -16.28 3.47
C GLU A 56 -0.72 -15.91 2.73
N ARG A 57 -0.84 -15.56 1.44
CA ARG A 57 0.30 -15.15 0.63
C ARG A 57 0.87 -13.79 1.06
N ARG A 58 0.02 -12.82 1.40
CA ARG A 58 0.39 -11.49 1.93
C ARG A 58 1.02 -11.55 3.32
N LEU A 59 0.72 -12.59 4.11
CA LEU A 59 1.43 -12.84 5.37
C LEU A 59 2.88 -13.28 5.15
N ARG A 60 3.20 -13.88 3.99
CA ARG A 60 4.55 -14.36 3.65
C ARG A 60 5.39 -13.33 2.90
N ILE A 61 4.77 -12.47 2.10
CA ILE A 61 5.45 -11.39 1.38
C ILE A 61 4.71 -10.07 1.59
N ASP A 62 5.49 -9.05 1.92
CA ASP A 62 5.03 -7.67 2.00
C ASP A 62 4.69 -7.18 0.59
N ILE A 63 3.39 -7.08 0.29
CA ILE A 63 2.87 -6.46 -0.93
C ILE A 63 2.45 -5.03 -0.57
N PRO A 64 3.23 -4.01 -0.98
CA PRO A 64 2.90 -2.61 -0.71
C PRO A 64 1.72 -2.14 -1.56
N GLU A 65 1.15 -1.00 -1.17
CA GLU A 65 0.16 -0.27 -1.96
C GLU A 65 0.85 0.44 -3.12
N PHE A 66 0.30 0.36 -4.33
CA PHE A 66 0.78 1.10 -5.50
C PHE A 66 -0.32 1.24 -6.54
N TYR A 67 -0.21 2.27 -7.38
CA TYR A 67 -1.21 2.60 -8.39
C TYR A 67 -0.62 2.55 -9.80
N VAL A 68 -1.50 2.67 -10.80
CA VAL A 68 -1.05 2.89 -12.17
C VAL A 68 -0.33 4.24 -12.26
N GLY A 69 0.86 4.22 -12.84
CA GLY A 69 1.78 5.36 -12.89
C GLY A 69 2.84 5.38 -11.79
N SER A 70 2.74 4.52 -10.78
CA SER A 70 3.80 4.35 -9.78
C SER A 70 5.03 3.65 -10.38
N ILE A 71 6.22 3.98 -9.89
CA ILE A 71 7.49 3.32 -10.24
C ILE A 71 7.74 2.23 -9.20
N VAL A 72 7.82 0.98 -9.67
CA VAL A 72 7.92 -0.22 -8.85
C VAL A 72 9.13 -1.04 -9.28
N ALA A 73 9.83 -1.60 -8.30
CA ALA A 73 10.86 -2.60 -8.51
C ALA A 73 10.40 -3.96 -7.98
N VAL A 74 10.46 -4.98 -8.84
CA VAL A 74 10.10 -6.35 -8.50
C VAL A 74 11.35 -7.21 -8.50
N THR A 75 11.56 -7.92 -7.40
CA THR A 75 12.63 -8.92 -7.29
C THR A 75 12.03 -10.31 -7.52
N TYR A 76 12.46 -10.94 -8.61
CA TYR A 76 11.97 -12.23 -9.09
C TYR A 76 13.05 -13.30 -8.93
N SER A 77 12.70 -14.46 -8.39
CA SER A 77 13.58 -15.64 -8.34
C SER A 77 13.16 -16.65 -9.39
N ASP A 78 13.99 -16.83 -10.42
CA ASP A 78 13.87 -17.96 -11.34
C ASP A 78 14.85 -19.07 -10.94
N LYS A 79 14.38 -20.31 -10.94
CA LYS A 79 15.24 -21.48 -10.69
C LYS A 79 16.21 -21.74 -11.85
N LYS A 80 15.88 -21.25 -13.05
CA LYS A 80 16.67 -21.50 -14.28
C LYS A 80 17.78 -20.47 -14.53
N LEU A 81 17.71 -19.29 -13.91
CA LEU A 81 18.76 -18.28 -14.06
C LEU A 81 19.89 -18.48 -13.03
N ILE A 82 21.12 -18.47 -13.53
CA ILE A 82 22.35 -18.53 -12.73
C ILE A 82 22.56 -17.13 -12.13
N GLY A 83 22.41 -16.98 -10.80
CA GLY A 83 22.46 -15.68 -10.12
C GLY A 83 21.21 -15.32 -9.31
N LEU A 84 20.30 -16.28 -9.09
CA LEU A 84 19.27 -16.41 -8.05
C LEU A 84 18.18 -15.32 -7.89
N ARG A 85 18.40 -14.04 -8.21
CA ARG A 85 17.38 -12.98 -8.09
C ARG A 85 17.58 -11.86 -9.12
N ASN A 86 16.58 -11.70 -10.00
CA ASN A 86 16.52 -10.60 -10.96
C ASN A 86 15.69 -9.46 -10.39
N ARG A 87 16.20 -8.23 -10.47
CA ARG A 87 15.46 -7.02 -10.13
C ARG A 87 15.05 -6.32 -11.43
N PHE A 88 13.76 -6.11 -11.63
CA PHE A 88 13.24 -5.30 -12.73
C PHE A 88 12.57 -4.06 -12.16
N LEU A 89 12.90 -2.89 -12.71
CA LEU A 89 12.37 -1.60 -12.30
C LEU A 89 11.65 -0.99 -13.49
N GLY A 90 10.43 -0.50 -13.26
CA GLY A 90 9.66 0.18 -14.30
C GLY A 90 8.42 0.89 -13.77
N ILE A 91 7.77 1.64 -14.65
CA ILE A 91 6.46 2.24 -14.39
C ILE A 91 5.36 1.18 -14.51
N CYS A 92 4.44 1.16 -13.56
CA CYS A 92 3.23 0.33 -13.65
C CYS A 92 2.27 0.93 -14.68
N ILE A 93 2.10 0.24 -15.80
CA ILE A 93 1.23 0.66 -16.90
C ILE A 93 -0.22 0.31 -16.63
N ASN A 94 -0.45 -0.91 -16.14
CA ASN A 94 -1.79 -1.43 -15.92
C ASN A 94 -1.80 -2.35 -14.71
N ARG A 95 -2.95 -2.42 -14.05
CA ARG A 95 -3.29 -3.44 -13.06
C ARG A 95 -4.59 -4.08 -13.52
N ARG A 96 -4.55 -5.37 -13.83
CA ARG A 96 -5.66 -6.10 -14.44
C ARG A 96 -5.96 -7.36 -13.66
N LEU A 97 -7.17 -7.86 -13.86
CA LEU A 97 -7.69 -9.07 -13.23
C LEU A 97 -7.84 -8.94 -11.70
N GLU A 98 -8.66 -9.84 -11.17
CA GLU A 98 -9.06 -9.90 -9.78
C GLU A 98 -8.70 -11.27 -9.20
N GLY A 99 -8.67 -11.37 -7.87
CA GLY A 99 -8.31 -12.58 -7.14
C GLY A 99 -6.84 -12.98 -7.28
N LEU A 100 -6.58 -14.29 -7.22
CA LEU A 100 -5.22 -14.85 -7.31
C LEU A 100 -4.52 -14.57 -8.64
N LYS A 101 -5.30 -14.32 -9.70
CA LYS A 101 -4.79 -14.03 -11.04
C LYS A 101 -4.53 -12.54 -11.28
N SER A 102 -4.59 -11.71 -10.24
CA SER A 102 -4.29 -10.29 -10.39
C SER A 102 -2.88 -10.09 -10.96
N GLN A 103 -2.80 -9.29 -12.01
CA GLN A 103 -1.61 -9.04 -12.81
C GLN A 103 -1.32 -7.55 -12.90
N PHE A 104 -0.05 -7.20 -13.03
CA PHE A 104 0.38 -5.85 -13.31
C PHE A 104 1.54 -5.87 -14.30
N THR A 105 1.58 -4.89 -15.20
CA THR A 105 2.62 -4.79 -16.22
C THR A 105 3.53 -3.61 -15.92
N LEU A 106 4.82 -3.89 -15.85
CA LEU A 106 5.87 -2.88 -15.71
C LEU A 106 6.52 -2.61 -17.06
N ARG A 107 6.75 -1.33 -17.37
CA ARG A 107 7.52 -0.90 -18.55
C ARG A 107 8.76 -0.12 -18.13
N ASN A 108 9.86 -0.38 -18.82
CA ASN A 108 11.05 0.47 -18.77
C ASN A 108 11.77 0.44 -20.12
N VAL A 109 12.42 1.54 -20.49
CA VAL A 109 13.31 1.58 -21.63
C VAL A 109 14.75 1.40 -21.14
N ILE A 110 15.33 0.23 -21.43
CA ILE A 110 16.69 -0.15 -21.03
C ILE A 110 17.55 -0.15 -22.28
N GLU A 111 18.63 0.63 -22.28
CA GLU A 111 19.57 0.72 -23.41
C GLU A 111 18.88 1.08 -24.76
N GLY A 112 17.83 1.91 -24.70
CA GLY A 112 17.07 2.33 -25.88
C GLY A 112 16.02 1.33 -26.36
N ILE A 113 15.87 0.18 -25.69
CA ILE A 113 14.87 -0.83 -26.00
C ILE A 113 13.75 -0.78 -24.96
N GLY A 114 12.50 -0.62 -25.41
CA GLY A 114 11.33 -0.71 -24.55
C GLY A 114 11.06 -2.16 -24.13
N VAL A 115 11.14 -2.43 -22.84
CA VAL A 115 10.88 -3.74 -22.25
C VAL A 115 9.63 -3.67 -21.40
N GLU A 116 8.72 -4.62 -21.62
CA GLU A 116 7.51 -4.79 -20.83
C GLU A 116 7.51 -6.16 -20.16
N VAL A 117 7.26 -6.19 -18.86
CA VAL A 117 7.19 -7.43 -18.09
C VAL A 117 5.88 -7.47 -17.31
N MET A 118 5.09 -8.51 -17.58
CA MET A 118 3.88 -8.81 -16.84
C MET A 118 4.21 -9.69 -15.65
N TYR A 119 3.74 -9.28 -14.47
CA TYR A 119 3.86 -10.04 -13.24
C TYR A 119 2.49 -10.40 -12.68
N GLU A 120 2.38 -11.62 -12.16
CA GLU A 120 1.25 -12.07 -11.35
C GLU A 120 1.54 -11.78 -9.88
N MET A 121 0.67 -11.02 -9.20
CA MET A 121 0.87 -10.51 -7.84
C MET A 121 1.19 -11.61 -6.82
N TYR A 122 0.48 -12.74 -6.91
CA TYR A 122 0.48 -13.78 -5.88
C TYR A 122 1.44 -14.94 -6.18
N THR A 123 2.19 -14.87 -7.28
CA THR A 123 3.04 -15.98 -7.72
C THR A 123 4.20 -16.22 -6.73
N PRO A 124 4.54 -17.48 -6.41
CA PRO A 124 5.58 -17.80 -5.43
C PRO A 124 7.00 -17.42 -5.89
N THR A 125 7.18 -17.10 -7.17
CA THR A 125 8.47 -16.71 -7.76
C THR A 125 8.84 -15.25 -7.46
N ILE A 126 7.86 -14.41 -7.11
CA ILE A 126 8.13 -13.05 -6.62
C ILE A 126 8.64 -13.15 -5.19
N THR A 127 9.78 -12.51 -4.93
CA THR A 127 10.42 -12.49 -3.60
C THR A 127 10.18 -11.20 -2.85
N LYS A 128 10.14 -10.05 -3.55
CA LYS A 128 9.91 -8.74 -2.96
C LYS A 128 9.36 -7.77 -4.00
N ILE A 129 8.41 -6.95 -3.58
CA ILE A 129 7.90 -5.81 -4.36
C ILE A 129 8.27 -4.54 -3.59
N GLU A 130 8.98 -3.62 -4.23
CA GLU A 130 9.39 -2.35 -3.66
C GLU A 130 8.79 -1.22 -4.46
N VAL A 131 8.13 -0.27 -3.80
CA VAL A 131 7.67 0.95 -4.45
C VAL A 131 8.77 2.00 -4.31
N ILE A 132 9.29 2.44 -5.45
CA ILE A 132 10.35 3.45 -5.50
C ILE A 132 9.73 4.82 -5.46
N LYS A 133 8.70 5.03 -6.28
CA LYS A 133 7.94 6.26 -6.34
C LYS A 133 6.48 5.89 -6.46
N LEU A 134 5.74 6.17 -5.40
CA LEU A 134 4.30 6.06 -5.41
C LEU A 134 3.88 7.34 -6.20
N GLU A 135 3.27 7.17 -7.37
CA GLU A 135 2.56 8.22 -8.16
C GLU A 135 1.23 7.70 -8.72
N LYS A 136 0.27 8.59 -9.00
CA LYS A 136 -1.02 8.27 -9.64
C LYS A 136 -1.16 9.21 -10.84
N ARG A 137 -1.61 8.67 -11.95
CA ARG A 137 -1.89 9.43 -13.17
C ARG A 137 -3.41 9.57 -13.33
N LEU A 138 -3.82 10.38 -14.29
CA LEU A 138 -5.23 10.61 -14.60
C LEU A 138 -5.90 9.33 -15.14
N ASP A 139 -5.15 8.55 -15.91
CA ASP A 139 -5.64 7.33 -16.56
C ASP A 139 -5.26 6.08 -15.76
N ASP A 140 -6.19 5.10 -15.75
CA ASP A 140 -6.00 3.79 -15.12
C ASP A 140 -5.17 2.81 -15.97
N ASP A 141 -4.98 3.10 -17.25
CA ASP A 141 -4.22 2.26 -18.20
C ASP A 141 -3.30 3.16 -19.05
N LEU A 142 -1.98 3.03 -18.85
CA LEU A 142 -0.96 3.85 -19.53
C LEU A 142 -0.39 3.18 -20.78
N SER A 143 -1.18 2.35 -21.48
CA SER A 143 -0.69 1.59 -22.64
C SER A 143 -0.24 2.50 -23.80
N TYR A 144 -0.70 3.75 -23.82
CA TYR A 144 -0.25 4.77 -24.77
C TYR A 144 1.24 5.12 -24.64
N LEU A 145 1.90 4.76 -23.53
CA LEU A 145 3.35 4.94 -23.38
C LEU A 145 4.17 4.08 -24.35
N ILE A 146 3.53 3.15 -25.05
CA ILE A 146 4.12 2.39 -26.16
C ILE A 146 4.46 3.32 -27.34
N ASP A 147 3.52 4.21 -27.68
CA ASP A 147 3.63 5.12 -28.82
C ASP A 147 4.25 6.48 -28.43
N ALA A 148 4.32 6.78 -27.13
CA ALA A 148 4.89 8.00 -26.61
C ALA A 148 6.42 8.06 -26.76
N TYR A 149 6.98 9.26 -26.59
CA TYR A 149 8.43 9.44 -26.58
C TYR A 149 9.11 8.60 -25.48
N PRO A 150 10.28 7.99 -25.75
CA PRO A 150 10.96 7.11 -24.79
C PRO A 150 11.26 7.78 -23.45
N GLU A 151 11.49 9.09 -23.44
CA GLU A 151 11.79 9.90 -22.24
C GLU A 151 10.77 9.71 -21.11
N TYR A 152 9.50 9.51 -21.44
CA TYR A 152 8.43 9.30 -20.46
C TYR A 152 8.44 7.90 -19.82
N SER A 153 9.23 6.97 -20.37
CA SER A 153 9.29 5.56 -19.98
C SER A 153 10.69 5.06 -19.61
N THR A 154 11.72 5.89 -19.79
CA THR A 154 13.10 5.63 -19.35
C THR A 154 13.23 5.89 -17.86
N PHE A 155 13.58 4.85 -17.09
CA PHE A 155 13.89 4.96 -15.67
C PHE A 155 15.21 4.27 -15.35
N ASP A 156 16.01 4.89 -14.49
CA ASP A 156 17.28 4.31 -14.03
C ASP A 156 17.02 3.05 -13.17
N ILE A 157 17.72 1.96 -13.50
CA ILE A 157 17.62 0.65 -12.85
C ILE A 157 18.07 0.73 -11.38
N HIS A 158 19.00 1.64 -11.08
CA HIS A 158 19.57 1.81 -9.75
C HIS A 158 18.92 2.95 -8.95
N MET A 159 17.75 3.43 -9.38
CA MET A 159 17.02 4.47 -8.68
C MET A 159 16.68 4.06 -7.24
N GLU A 160 17.02 4.92 -6.29
CA GLU A 160 16.69 4.72 -4.87
C GLU A 160 15.22 5.05 -4.59
N PRO A 161 14.57 4.33 -3.66
CA PRO A 161 13.20 4.62 -3.27
C PRO A 161 13.08 6.01 -2.66
N THR A 162 12.31 6.85 -3.32
CA THR A 162 11.91 8.15 -2.79
C THR A 162 10.98 7.94 -1.60
N ARG A 163 11.27 8.63 -0.50
CA ARG A 163 10.42 8.58 0.69
C ARG A 163 9.16 9.40 0.43
N TRP A 164 8.13 8.75 -0.10
CA TRP A 164 6.81 9.34 -0.37
C TRP A 164 6.16 9.92 0.90
N GLU A 165 6.63 9.52 2.08
CA GLU A 165 6.20 10.06 3.38
C GLU A 165 6.70 11.52 3.63
N LEU A 166 7.69 12.00 2.86
CA LEU A 166 8.27 13.36 2.98
C LEU A 166 7.77 14.36 1.94
N PHE A 167 7.16 13.89 0.85
CA PHE A 167 6.79 14.71 -0.29
C PHE A 167 5.32 14.47 -0.64
N ASP A 168 4.61 15.55 -0.95
CA ASP A 168 3.24 15.44 -1.43
C ASP A 168 3.20 14.62 -2.72
N TYR A 169 2.18 13.77 -2.79
CA TYR A 169 2.00 12.85 -3.88
C TYR A 169 1.55 13.58 -5.14
N LYS A 170 2.22 13.36 -6.29
CA LYS A 170 1.70 13.88 -7.55
C LYS A 170 0.46 13.07 -7.95
N GLY A 171 -0.71 13.71 -7.86
CA GLY A 171 -2.00 13.15 -8.30
C GLY A 171 -2.79 12.36 -7.26
N ILE A 172 -2.39 12.38 -5.98
CA ILE A 172 -3.23 11.91 -4.85
C ILE A 172 -3.25 13.04 -3.82
N GLU A 173 -4.43 13.59 -3.59
CA GLU A 173 -4.66 14.61 -2.56
C GLU A 173 -4.73 13.95 -1.17
N ASP A 174 -4.38 14.70 -0.12
CA ASP A 174 -4.71 14.35 1.27
C ASP A 174 -4.13 13.05 1.88
N VAL A 175 -3.15 12.38 1.23
CA VAL A 175 -2.50 11.17 1.79
C VAL A 175 -1.99 11.37 3.22
N TRP A 176 -1.45 12.56 3.52
CA TRP A 176 -0.92 12.89 4.84
C TRP A 176 -2.01 13.17 5.88
N SER A 177 -3.14 13.75 5.47
CA SER A 177 -4.23 14.06 6.40
C SER A 177 -4.92 12.78 6.90
N GLU A 178 -5.02 11.75 6.04
CA GLU A 178 -5.61 10.44 6.34
C GLU A 178 -4.76 9.53 7.25
N GLN A 179 -3.47 9.83 7.45
CA GLN A 179 -2.60 9.02 8.31
C GLN A 179 -2.93 9.18 9.80
N THR A 180 -2.74 8.11 10.57
CA THR A 180 -2.97 8.16 12.03
C THR A 180 -2.05 9.17 12.72
N PRO A 181 -2.54 9.89 13.76
CA PRO A 181 -1.71 10.82 14.55
C PRO A 181 -0.43 10.19 15.12
N TRP A 182 -0.50 8.91 15.52
CA TRP A 182 0.64 8.13 16.00
C TRP A 182 1.72 7.91 14.92
N TYR A 183 1.32 7.67 13.67
CA TYR A 183 2.24 7.55 12.54
C TYR A 183 2.93 8.89 12.25
N LYS A 184 2.17 10.00 12.26
CA LYS A 184 2.72 11.37 12.13
C LYS A 184 3.77 11.66 13.22
N LYS A 185 3.47 11.36 14.49
CA LYS A 185 4.39 11.55 15.65
C LYS A 185 5.66 10.70 15.55
N LYS A 186 5.54 9.43 15.17
CA LYS A 186 6.68 8.51 14.98
C LYS A 186 7.59 8.97 13.83
N PHE A 187 7.00 9.41 12.73
CA PHE A 187 7.72 9.89 11.55
C PHE A 187 8.48 11.20 11.81
N ARG A 188 7.93 12.10 12.62
CA ARG A 188 8.58 13.35 13.04
C ARG A 188 9.89 13.09 13.81
N ARG A 189 9.92 12.06 14.68
CA ARG A 189 11.16 11.61 15.34
C ARG A 189 12.25 11.17 14.35
N THR A 190 11.87 10.73 13.15
CA THR A 190 12.80 10.36 12.07
C THR A 190 13.15 11.51 11.10
N LYS A 191 12.38 12.63 11.11
CA LYS A 191 12.72 13.88 10.37
C LYS A 191 13.88 14.66 11.02
N ILE A 192 14.19 14.39 12.29
CA ILE A 192 15.35 14.94 12.99
C ILE A 192 16.59 14.12 12.58
N THR A 193 17.14 14.46 11.42
CA THR A 193 18.18 13.69 10.72
C THR A 193 19.60 14.07 11.18
N ASN A 194 20.57 13.18 10.97
CA ASN A 194 22.00 13.44 11.13
C ASN A 194 22.51 14.70 10.36
N LEU A 195 21.74 15.26 9.41
CA LEU A 195 22.09 16.49 8.70
C LEU A 195 21.61 17.78 9.40
N ARG A 196 20.57 17.74 10.26
CA ARG A 196 20.19 18.90 11.10
C ARG A 196 21.31 19.31 12.07
N LYS A 197 22.22 18.38 12.41
CA LYS A 197 23.42 18.64 13.22
C LYS A 197 24.33 19.74 12.64
N TYR A 198 24.30 19.96 11.32
CA TYR A 198 25.23 20.87 10.64
C TYR A 198 24.60 22.22 10.25
N ASP A 199 23.34 22.45 10.57
CA ASP A 199 22.62 23.66 10.16
C ASP A 199 22.61 24.69 11.31
N LEU A 200 23.69 25.47 11.44
CA LEU A 200 23.94 26.42 12.54
C LEU A 200 22.95 27.61 12.59
N ILE A 201 22.02 27.71 11.64
CA ILE A 201 21.04 28.80 11.50
C ILE A 201 19.59 28.31 11.76
N ALA A 202 19.37 27.00 11.92
CA ALA A 202 18.04 26.41 12.10
C ALA A 202 17.35 26.86 13.41
N ASP A 203 18.13 27.02 14.49
CA ASP A 203 17.61 27.36 15.82
C ASP A 203 16.95 28.74 15.88
N TYR A 204 17.25 29.67 14.95
CA TYR A 204 16.64 31.00 14.94
C TYR A 204 15.32 31.09 14.15
N ARG A 205 14.97 30.07 13.34
CA ARG A 205 13.76 30.11 12.49
C ARG A 205 12.55 29.36 13.07
N GLN A 206 12.75 28.42 14.00
CA GLN A 206 11.74 27.38 14.32
C GLN A 206 11.26 27.31 15.77
N ILE A 207 11.70 28.20 16.68
CA ILE A 207 11.35 28.07 18.11
C ILE A 207 9.83 28.20 18.37
N MET A 208 9.07 28.85 17.48
CA MET A 208 7.60 28.93 17.58
C MET A 208 6.82 27.98 16.66
N THR A 209 7.45 27.08 15.91
CA THR A 209 6.71 26.14 15.02
C THR A 209 6.72 24.71 15.54
N ASP A 210 7.85 24.28 16.09
CA ASP A 210 8.03 22.85 16.37
C ASP A 210 7.17 22.41 17.58
N ILE A 211 7.07 23.24 18.62
CA ILE A 211 6.30 23.01 19.86
C ILE A 211 4.79 23.15 19.61
N ASP A 212 4.35 24.20 18.91
CA ASP A 212 2.94 24.44 18.63
C ASP A 212 2.35 23.32 17.75
N GLU A 213 3.13 22.81 16.80
CA GLU A 213 2.77 21.63 16.02
C GLU A 213 2.78 20.33 16.88
N GLU A 214 3.66 20.20 17.88
CA GLU A 214 3.61 19.06 18.81
C GLU A 214 2.34 19.07 19.65
N LEU A 215 1.96 20.23 20.19
CA LEU A 215 0.74 20.41 20.97
C LEU A 215 -0.50 20.10 20.12
N LEU A 216 -0.53 20.51 18.85
CA LEU A 216 -1.62 20.22 17.92
C LEU A 216 -1.74 18.72 17.64
N ILE A 217 -0.62 18.03 17.39
CA ILE A 217 -0.60 16.56 17.20
C ILE A 217 -1.05 15.85 18.48
N GLU A 218 -0.65 16.33 19.66
CA GLU A 218 -1.06 15.74 20.94
C GLU A 218 -2.56 15.91 21.19
N GLN A 219 -3.13 17.07 20.86
CA GLN A 219 -4.57 17.30 20.86
C GLN A 219 -5.29 16.36 19.88
N GLU A 220 -4.79 16.21 18.64
CA GLU A 220 -5.33 15.25 17.67
C GLU A 220 -5.29 13.79 18.18
N MET A 221 -4.22 13.41 18.90
CA MET A 221 -4.13 12.07 19.50
C MET A 221 -5.20 11.85 20.58
N LEU A 222 -5.40 12.85 21.44
CA LEU A 222 -6.41 12.81 22.50
C LEU A 222 -7.82 12.72 21.91
N ASP A 223 -8.13 13.55 20.91
CA ASP A 223 -9.42 13.55 20.23
C ASP A 223 -9.70 12.20 19.54
N PHE A 224 -8.68 11.63 18.89
CA PHE A 224 -8.77 10.31 18.29
C PHE A 224 -9.04 9.19 19.33
N GLU A 225 -8.40 9.26 20.50
CA GLU A 225 -8.66 8.31 21.60
C GLU A 225 -10.06 8.47 22.20
N ILE A 226 -10.53 9.71 22.36
CA ILE A 226 -11.88 10.04 22.85
C ILE A 226 -12.93 9.47 21.89
N GLN A 227 -12.78 9.67 20.59
CA GLN A 227 -13.67 9.10 19.56
C GLN A 227 -13.70 7.56 19.62
N ARG A 228 -12.54 6.91 19.77
CA ARG A 228 -12.42 5.45 19.92
C ARG A 228 -13.09 4.92 21.20
N GLN A 229 -13.03 5.69 22.30
CA GLN A 229 -13.70 5.36 23.54
C GLN A 229 -15.22 5.50 23.43
N GLN A 230 -15.71 6.56 22.78
CA GLN A 230 -17.13 6.82 22.53
C GLN A 230 -17.77 5.75 21.64
N THR A 231 -17.03 5.25 20.64
CA THR A 231 -17.45 4.12 19.79
C THR A 231 -17.45 2.75 20.51
N GLY A 232 -17.09 2.71 21.79
CA GLY A 232 -17.24 1.52 22.65
C GLY A 232 -16.18 0.43 22.44
N ALA A 233 -15.16 0.69 21.63
CA ALA A 233 -14.08 -0.25 21.33
C ALA A 233 -13.00 -0.23 22.43
N THR A 234 -13.35 -0.64 23.66
CA THR A 234 -12.34 -0.79 24.72
C THR A 234 -11.50 -2.05 24.47
N LYS A 235 -10.18 -1.96 24.70
CA LYS A 235 -9.20 -3.06 24.59
C LYS A 235 -9.65 -4.34 25.35
N ARG A 236 -10.43 -4.19 26.43
CA ARG A 236 -11.03 -5.26 27.24
C ARG A 236 -12.20 -6.01 26.57
N LYS A 237 -12.96 -5.36 25.68
CA LYS A 237 -14.06 -6.01 24.93
C LYS A 237 -13.53 -6.87 23.78
N ILE A 238 -12.48 -6.40 23.11
CA ILE A 238 -11.81 -7.12 22.00
C ILE A 238 -11.16 -8.41 22.51
N LEU A 239 -10.51 -8.38 23.67
CA LEU A 239 -9.91 -9.58 24.30
C LEU A 239 -10.96 -10.61 24.77
N ARG A 240 -12.10 -10.17 25.35
CA ARG A 240 -13.18 -11.09 25.79
C ARG A 240 -13.96 -11.73 24.64
N SER A 241 -14.05 -11.08 23.49
CA SER A 241 -14.69 -11.63 22.28
C SER A 241 -13.82 -12.69 21.59
N ALA A 242 -12.50 -12.68 21.82
CA ALA A 242 -11.57 -13.66 21.26
C ALA A 242 -11.44 -14.94 22.12
N GLU A 243 -11.94 -14.94 23.37
CA GLU A 243 -11.79 -16.05 24.32
C GLU A 243 -12.98 -17.03 24.36
N GLN A 244 -14.09 -16.79 23.63
CA GLN A 244 -15.22 -17.73 23.66
C GLN A 244 -14.93 -18.95 22.76
N PRO A 245 -14.81 -20.18 23.31
CA PRO A 245 -14.76 -21.37 22.48
C PRO A 245 -16.12 -21.56 21.79
N TYR A 246 -16.07 -21.86 20.48
CA TYR A 246 -17.22 -22.20 19.65
C TYR A 246 -18.10 -23.26 20.35
N ILE A 247 -19.32 -22.87 20.70
CA ILE A 247 -20.38 -23.83 20.99
C ILE A 247 -20.91 -24.28 19.63
N HIS A 248 -20.62 -25.53 19.28
CA HIS A 248 -21.28 -26.23 18.19
C HIS A 248 -22.65 -26.64 18.68
N ASP A 249 -23.71 -25.98 18.19
CA ASP A 249 -25.07 -26.45 18.43
C ASP A 249 -25.65 -27.10 17.17
N LEU A 250 -26.21 -28.28 17.41
CA LEU A 250 -26.84 -29.26 16.54
C LEU A 250 -28.13 -28.77 15.89
#